data_AF-A0A929DLP3-F1
#
_entry.id   AF-A0A929DLP3-F1
#
_cell.length_a   1.000
_cell.length_b   1.000
_cell.length_c   1.000
_cell.angle_alpha   90.00
_cell.angle_beta   90.00
_cell.angle_gamma   90.00
#
_symmetry.space_group_name_H-M   'P 1'
#
loop_
_entity.id
_entity.type
_entity.pdbx_description
1 polymer ?
#
loop_
_entity_poly.entity_id
_entity_poly.type
_entity_poly.pdbx_seq_one_letter_code
_entity_poly.pdbx_strand_id
1 'polypeptide(L)'
;MVDWQVTAVTIYCDAVDDEVTVLVYRDFSTKCTGYGKYSEPRKEILSLLRRKSKQLGRRLECEGTECHRVIQYKEKLLAEETGKGCRGQTGGESGCVY
;
A
#
# COMPACT_ATOMS: atom_id res chain seq x y z
N MET A 1 -6.38 -6.75 22.36
CA MET A 1 -5.36 -5.70 22.10
C MET A 1 -4.38 -6.30 21.11
N VAL A 2 -4.06 -5.59 20.04
CA VAL A 2 -3.51 -6.19 18.82
C VAL A 2 -2.02 -5.85 18.76
N ASP A 3 -1.19 -6.85 19.03
CA ASP A 3 0.26 -6.73 19.20
C ASP A 3 1.06 -6.60 17.90
N TRP A 4 0.44 -6.23 16.77
CA TRP A 4 1.19 -6.04 15.54
C TRP A 4 1.94 -4.70 15.60
N GLN A 5 3.26 -4.73 15.39
CA GLN A 5 4.13 -3.55 15.51
C GLN A 5 4.33 -2.81 14.18
N VAL A 6 4.56 -3.55 13.10
CA VAL A 6 4.70 -3.04 11.73
C VAL A 6 4.30 -4.16 10.79
N THR A 7 3.52 -3.86 9.76
CA THR A 7 3.17 -4.83 8.73
C THR A 7 3.81 -4.41 7.41
N ALA A 8 4.67 -5.27 6.87
CA ALA A 8 5.32 -5.05 5.58
C ALA A 8 4.72 -6.00 4.55
N VAL A 9 4.31 -5.47 3.39
CA VAL A 9 3.87 -6.27 2.24
C VAL A 9 4.68 -5.87 1.01
N THR A 10 5.20 -6.86 0.31
CA THR A 10 5.82 -6.66 -1.01
C THR A 10 4.75 -6.91 -2.06
N ILE A 11 4.52 -5.92 -2.91
CA ILE A 11 3.52 -5.95 -3.97
C ILE A 11 4.17 -5.55 -5.29
N TYR A 12 3.70 -6.15 -6.38
CA TYR A 12 4.07 -5.71 -7.71
C TYR A 12 3.35 -4.40 -8.07
N CYS A 13 4.10 -3.37 -8.46
CA CYS A 13 3.54 -2.09 -8.84
C CYS A 13 3.62 -1.91 -10.36
N ASP A 14 2.49 -2.11 -11.05
CA ASP A 14 2.39 -1.91 -12.50
C ASP A 14 2.75 -0.50 -12.97
N ALA A 15 2.65 0.50 -12.07
CA ALA A 15 2.94 1.88 -12.38
C ALA A 15 4.45 2.14 -12.61
N VAL A 16 5.31 1.32 -12.02
CA VAL A 16 6.78 1.38 -12.17
C VAL A 16 7.36 0.09 -12.73
N ASP A 17 6.51 -0.92 -12.93
CA ASP A 17 6.87 -2.26 -13.39
C ASP A 17 7.97 -2.88 -12.52
N ASP A 18 7.83 -2.73 -11.20
CA ASP A 18 8.81 -3.16 -10.21
C ASP A 18 8.11 -3.56 -8.90
N GLU A 19 8.81 -4.33 -8.08
CA GLU A 19 8.34 -4.73 -6.77
C GLU A 19 8.57 -3.62 -5.75
N VAL A 20 7.51 -3.22 -5.07
CA VAL A 20 7.55 -2.19 -4.02
C VAL A 20 7.09 -2.79 -2.70
N THR A 21 7.71 -2.33 -1.62
CA THR A 21 7.34 -2.73 -0.26
C THR A 21 6.54 -1.61 0.37
N VAL A 22 5.34 -1.93 0.83
CA VAL A 22 4.47 -1.06 1.61
C VAL A 22 4.60 -1.44 3.06
N LEU A 23 5.02 -0.49 3.89
CA LEU A 23 5.13 -0.63 5.33
C LEU A 23 4.02 0.18 5.98
N VAL A 24 3.19 -0.48 6.77
CA VAL A 24 2.16 0.16 7.59
C VAL A 24 2.58 0.05 9.05
N TYR A 25 2.63 1.21 9.71
CA TYR A 25 2.99 1.35 11.12
C TYR A 25 1.73 1.40 11.98
N ARG A 26 1.88 1.23 13.30
CA ARG A 26 0.78 1.24 14.29
C ARG A 26 -0.05 2.52 14.32
N ASP A 27 0.57 3.66 14.00
CA ASP A 27 -0.08 4.96 13.88
C ASP A 27 -0.84 5.12 12.54
N PHE A 28 -1.01 4.03 11.78
CA PHE A 28 -1.54 4.01 10.42
C PHE A 28 -0.74 4.86 9.42
N SER A 29 0.48 5.29 9.81
CA SER A 29 1.43 5.85 8.87
C SER A 29 1.83 4.79 7.87
N THR A 30 1.90 5.17 6.60
CA THR A 30 2.21 4.25 5.52
C THR A 30 3.42 4.76 4.75
N LYS A 31 4.41 3.88 4.55
CA LYS A 31 5.59 4.18 3.74
C LYS A 31 5.65 3.20 2.57
N CYS A 32 5.81 3.73 1.37
CA CYS A 32 6.10 2.95 0.17
C CYS A 32 7.57 3.12 -0.19
N THR A 33 8.34 2.03 -0.25
CA THR A 33 9.75 2.07 -0.67
C THR A 33 9.92 2.51 -2.11
N GLY A 34 8.87 2.34 -2.93
CA GLY A 34 8.81 2.86 -4.29
C GLY A 34 8.75 4.39 -4.34
N TYR A 35 8.05 5.06 -3.42
CA TYR A 35 7.91 6.51 -3.44
C TYR A 35 9.27 7.22 -3.34
N GLY A 36 10.12 6.82 -2.39
CA GLY A 36 11.46 7.41 -2.27
C GLY A 36 12.37 7.16 -3.48
N LYS A 37 12.17 6.06 -4.22
CA LYS A 37 12.96 5.72 -5.41
C LYS A 37 12.46 6.41 -6.69
N TYR A 38 11.14 6.64 -6.80
CA TYR A 38 10.48 7.08 -8.03
C TYR A 38 9.85 8.47 -7.95
N SER A 39 9.70 9.07 -6.77
CA SER A 39 9.26 10.47 -6.61
C SER A 39 10.34 11.45 -7.05
N GLU A 40 11.60 11.16 -6.71
CA GLU A 40 12.78 11.89 -7.21
C GLU A 40 13.79 10.91 -7.80
N PRO A 41 13.45 10.32 -8.96
CA PRO A 41 14.26 9.27 -9.53
C PRO A 41 15.60 9.83 -10.00
N ARG A 42 16.69 9.19 -9.57
CA ARG A 42 18.03 9.46 -10.11
C ARG A 42 18.05 9.22 -11.63
N LYS A 43 19.00 9.83 -12.34
CA LYS A 43 19.15 9.71 -13.81
C LYS A 43 19.12 8.26 -14.30
N GLU A 44 19.70 7.34 -13.55
CA GLU A 44 19.70 5.90 -13.87
C GLU A 44 18.29 5.29 -13.79
N ILE A 45 17.54 5.58 -12.73
CA ILE A 45 16.16 5.08 -12.55
C ILE A 45 15.23 5.70 -13.60
N LEU A 46 15.39 6.98 -13.92
CA LEU A 46 14.66 7.62 -15.04
C LEU A 46 14.93 6.92 -16.37
N SER A 47 16.18 6.55 -16.62
CA SER A 47 16.57 5.86 -17.86
C SER A 47 15.97 4.45 -17.94
N LEU A 48 15.94 3.73 -16.82
CA LEU A 48 15.28 2.43 -16.70
C LEU A 48 13.76 2.55 -16.91
N LEU A 49 13.10 3.49 -16.23
CA LEU A 49 11.67 3.75 -16.40
C LEU A 49 11.32 4.10 -17.85
N ARG A 50 12.12 4.95 -18.51
CA ARG A 50 11.90 5.28 -19.94
C ARG A 50 12.07 4.05 -20.84
N ARG A 51 13.05 3.19 -20.58
CA ARG A 51 13.24 1.95 -21.34
C ARG A 51 12.07 0.99 -21.15
N LYS A 52 11.65 0.75 -19.90
CA LYS A 52 10.50 -0.10 -19.58
C LYS A 52 9.20 0.48 -20.15
N SER A 53 8.99 1.79 -20.04
CA SER A 53 7.84 2.49 -20.60
C SER A 53 7.74 2.29 -22.12
N LYS A 54 8.87 2.34 -22.84
CA LYS A 54 8.92 2.03 -24.27
C LYS A 54 8.64 0.56 -24.59
N GLN A 55 9.14 -0.38 -23.77
CA GLN A 55 8.91 -1.82 -23.97
C GLN A 55 7.45 -2.21 -23.71
N LEU A 56 6.83 -1.62 -22.68
CA LEU A 56 5.46 -1.92 -22.27
C LEU A 56 4.42 -1.08 -23.02
N GLY A 57 4.85 -0.06 -23.77
CA GLY A 57 3.96 0.84 -24.50
C GLY A 57 3.07 1.73 -23.61
N ARG A 58 3.40 1.87 -22.32
CA ARG A 58 2.65 2.67 -21.34
C ARG A 58 3.55 3.62 -20.57
N ARG A 59 3.01 4.76 -20.14
CA ARG A 59 3.75 5.72 -19.29
C ARG A 59 3.84 5.18 -17.87
N LEU A 60 5.06 5.03 -17.35
CA LEU A 60 5.31 4.57 -15.98
C LEU A 60 5.55 5.78 -15.08
N GLU A 61 4.59 6.06 -14.20
CA GLU A 61 4.64 7.19 -13.25
C GLU A 61 4.19 6.73 -11.87
N CYS A 62 4.96 7.08 -10.84
CA CYS A 62 4.59 6.77 -9.47
C CYS A 62 3.66 7.88 -8.94
N GLU A 63 2.41 7.54 -8.68
CA GLU A 63 1.40 8.45 -8.09
C GLU A 63 1.63 8.71 -6.59
N GLY A 64 2.58 8.00 -5.98
CA GLY A 64 3.02 8.21 -4.61
C GLY A 64 2.28 7.40 -3.55
N THR A 65 2.24 7.91 -2.31
CA THR A 65 1.66 7.22 -1.15
C THR A 65 0.15 7.03 -1.23
N GLU A 66 -0.52 7.75 -2.12
CA GLU A 66 -1.96 7.61 -2.40
C GLU A 66 -2.26 6.58 -3.50
N CYS A 67 -1.29 5.76 -3.90
CA CYS A 67 -1.53 4.66 -4.82
C CYS A 67 -2.64 3.74 -4.29
N HIS A 68 -3.57 3.36 -5.16
CA HIS A 68 -4.70 2.50 -4.81
C HIS A 68 -4.30 1.22 -4.06
N ARG A 69 -3.15 0.62 -4.41
CA ARG A 69 -2.62 -0.58 -3.74
C ARG A 69 -2.27 -0.33 -2.27
N VAL A 70 -1.72 0.84 -1.97
CA VAL A 70 -1.35 1.26 -0.61
C VAL A 70 -2.62 1.49 0.20
N ILE A 71 -3.60 2.17 -0.39
CA ILE A 71 -4.91 2.44 0.22
C ILE A 71 -5.62 1.12 0.54
N GLN A 72 -5.75 0.22 -0.43
CA GLN A 72 -6.38 -1.09 -0.22
C GLN A 72 -5.73 -1.89 0.90
N TYR A 73 -4.39 -1.89 0.97
CA TYR A 73 -3.68 -2.61 2.02
C TYR A 73 -3.89 -1.98 3.40
N LYS A 74 -3.88 -0.66 3.47
CA LYS A 74 -4.18 0.09 4.70
C LYS A 74 -5.62 -0.15 5.15
N GLU A 75 -6.59 -0.09 4.25
CA GLU A 75 -8.00 -0.36 4.54
C GLU A 75 -8.20 -1.79 5.00
N LYS A 76 -7.53 -2.77 4.37
CA LYS A 76 -7.54 -4.17 4.82
C LYS A 76 -7.04 -4.30 6.26
N LEU A 77 -5.92 -3.66 6.61
CA LEU A 77 -5.41 -3.68 7.97
C LEU A 77 -6.37 -2.99 8.95
N LEU A 78 -6.93 -1.84 8.58
CA LEU A 78 -7.91 -1.13 9.41
C LEU A 78 -9.18 -1.98 9.64
N ALA A 79 -9.63 -2.70 8.61
CA ALA A 79 -10.77 -3.62 8.68
C ALA A 79 -10.46 -4.87 9.51
N GLU A 80 -9.25 -5.40 9.47
CA GLU A 80 -8.83 -6.51 10.35
C GLU A 80 -8.77 -6.07 11.81
N GLU A 81 -8.36 -4.84 12.09
CA GLU A 81 -8.29 -4.29 13.43
C GLU A 81 -9.69 -3.97 14.00
N THR A 82 -10.55 -3.35 13.18
CA THR A 82 -11.94 -3.04 13.55
C THR A 82 -12.79 -4.31 13.60
N GLY A 83 -12.56 -5.25 12.68
CA GLY A 83 -13.25 -6.53 12.58
C GLY A 83 -12.83 -7.55 13.64
N LYS A 84 -11.65 -7.40 14.26
CA LYS A 84 -11.30 -8.13 15.49
C LYS A 84 -12.09 -7.65 16.70
N GLY A 85 -12.70 -6.47 16.65
CA GLY A 85 -13.74 -6.04 17.61
C GLY A 85 -15.08 -6.78 17.43
N CYS A 86 -15.33 -7.37 16.25
CA CYS A 86 -16.55 -8.09 15.92
C CYS A 86 -16.29 -9.51 15.38
N ARG A 87 -15.42 -10.30 16.04
CA ARG A 87 -15.61 -11.76 16.02
C ARG A 87 -16.82 -12.11 16.90
N GLY A 88 -17.97 -11.77 16.36
CA GLY A 88 -19.29 -11.97 16.92
C GLY A 88 -20.34 -11.81 15.82
N GLN A 89 -20.08 -12.37 14.64
CA GLN A 89 -21.13 -12.54 13.63
C GLN A 89 -21.89 -13.83 13.95
N THR A 90 -22.86 -13.73 14.86
CA THR A 90 -24.10 -14.48 14.70
C THR A 90 -25.22 -13.46 14.68
N GLY A 91 -25.75 -13.23 13.49
CA GLY A 91 -27.10 -12.76 13.18
C GLY A 91 -27.71 -11.63 14.02
N GLY A 92 -28.04 -10.54 13.32
CA GLY A 92 -29.10 -9.62 13.75
C GLY A 92 -28.61 -8.39 14.50
N GLU A 93 -29.00 -7.25 13.96
CA GLU A 93 -29.14 -5.93 14.60
C GLU A 93 -28.75 -5.84 16.09
N SER A 94 -27.68 -5.13 16.41
CA SER A 94 -27.74 -4.03 17.38
C SER A 94 -26.46 -3.21 17.38
N GLY A 95 -26.62 -1.89 17.58
CA GLY A 95 -25.61 -0.87 17.33
C GLY A 95 -24.40 -0.87 18.26
N CYS A 96 -23.29 -0.35 17.73
CA CYS A 96 -22.15 0.11 18.52
C CYS A 96 -22.55 1.35 19.32
N VAL A 97 -22.49 1.30 20.65
CA VAL A 97 -22.51 2.49 21.50
C VAL A 97 -21.13 2.63 22.13
N TYR A 98 -20.60 3.85 22.05
CA TYR A 98 -19.29 4.31 22.53
C TYR A 98 -19.17 4.26 24.06
#